data_AF-A0A938R649-F1
#
_entry.id   AF-A0A938R649-F1
#
_cell.length_a   1.000
_cell.length_b   1.000
_cell.length_c   1.000
_cell.angle_alpha   90.00
_cell.angle_beta   90.00
_cell.angle_gamma   90.00
#
_symmetry.space_group_name_H-M   'P 1'
#
loop_
_entity.id
_entity.type
_entity.pdbx_description
1 polymer ?
#
loop_
_entity_poly.entity_id
_entity_poly.type
_entity_poly.pdbx_seq_one_letter_code
_entity_poly.pdbx_strand_id
1 'polypeptide(L)'
;MNKKIFMGCAVLVAIAFITIIYFATADAQKAATKEKPTDLKAAPKETLADVKSCYDCHPEIKEFHAKGKHAKVNCKSCHEGLAKHLKDAESKPSTRLDHAACGKCHKDQYESFIEVNPESKPKVEKSTATSRSPLFDIIMRPHGFTREHGEPRSHVFSVVDQLLVDRAFGGRFQLKDWTKLNDAKGAEKSVWEVLKDLEPTTSDQKIFPPYTPRTAFTAANPVCLSCKTQDHILKWAYMGDKNPKAKWDRTSNVVQMARD
;
A
#
# COMPACT_ATOMS: atom_id res chain seq x y z
N MET A 1 -16.26 -40.97 44.31
CA MET A 1 -15.61 -39.65 44.12
C MET A 1 -16.65 -38.66 43.62
N ASN A 2 -16.90 -37.58 44.36
CA ASN A 2 -18.14 -36.82 44.29
C ASN A 2 -18.19 -35.90 43.05
N LYS A 3 -19.21 -36.04 42.20
CA LYS A 3 -19.35 -35.37 40.88
C LYS A 3 -19.22 -33.83 40.96
N LYS A 4 -19.59 -33.26 42.11
CA LYS A 4 -19.45 -31.82 42.44
C LYS A 4 -17.99 -31.37 42.60
N ILE A 5 -17.12 -32.22 43.13
CA ILE A 5 -15.69 -31.94 43.28
C ILE A 5 -15.00 -31.94 41.91
N PHE A 6 -15.36 -32.89 41.04
CA PHE A 6 -14.82 -32.97 39.68
C PHE A 6 -15.22 -31.74 38.83
N MET A 7 -16.47 -31.29 38.97
CA MET A 7 -16.97 -30.09 38.28
C MET A 7 -16.31 -28.80 38.80
N GLY A 8 -16.06 -28.71 40.11
CA GLY A 8 -15.30 -27.60 40.71
C GLY A 8 -13.85 -27.54 40.22
N CYS A 9 -13.16 -28.68 40.15
CA CYS A 9 -11.79 -28.75 39.62
C CYS A 9 -11.74 -28.41 38.12
N ALA A 10 -12.71 -28.86 37.31
CA ALA A 10 -12.75 -28.55 35.89
C ALA A 10 -12.94 -27.05 35.62
N VAL A 11 -13.78 -26.37 36.40
CA VAL A 11 -14.00 -24.91 36.30
C VAL A 11 -12.75 -24.14 36.72
N LEU A 12 -12.06 -24.56 37.78
CA LEU A 12 -10.81 -23.93 38.20
C LEU A 12 -9.68 -24.08 37.18
N VAL A 13 -9.57 -25.25 36.52
CA VAL A 13 -8.61 -25.47 35.43
C VAL A 13 -8.96 -24.61 34.20
N ALA A 14 -10.24 -24.46 33.87
CA ALA A 14 -10.67 -23.59 32.77
C ALA A 14 -10.35 -22.11 33.04
N ILE A 15 -10.57 -21.63 34.26
CA ILE A 15 -10.25 -20.26 34.67
C ILE A 15 -8.73 -20.04 34.66
N ALA A 16 -7.95 -21.01 35.12
CA ALA A 16 -6.48 -20.97 35.05
C ALA A 16 -5.99 -20.95 33.59
N PHE A 17 -6.59 -21.74 32.70
CA PHE A 17 -6.24 -21.72 31.27
C PHE A 17 -6.57 -20.39 30.60
N ILE A 18 -7.75 -19.81 30.88
CA ILE A 18 -8.17 -18.51 30.32
C ILE A 18 -7.25 -17.39 30.83
N THR A 19 -6.88 -17.41 32.10
CA THR A 19 -5.95 -16.41 32.66
C THR A 19 -4.54 -16.56 32.08
N ILE A 20 -4.02 -17.79 31.92
CA ILE A 20 -2.72 -18.04 31.28
C ILE A 20 -2.73 -17.55 29.81
N ILE A 21 -3.80 -17.82 29.05
CA ILE A 21 -3.94 -17.33 27.68
C ILE A 21 -4.01 -15.80 27.66
N TYR A 22 -4.77 -15.18 28.58
CA TYR A 22 -4.88 -13.73 28.66
C TYR A 22 -3.50 -13.07 28.93
N PHE A 23 -2.74 -13.57 29.90
CA PHE A 23 -1.39 -13.05 30.18
C PHE A 23 -0.40 -13.35 29.05
N ALA A 24 -0.44 -14.53 28.43
CA ALA A 24 0.41 -14.85 27.28
C ALA A 24 0.11 -13.97 26.05
N THR A 25 -1.15 -13.63 25.80
CA THR A 25 -1.53 -12.68 24.73
C THR A 25 -1.17 -11.23 25.07
N ALA A 26 -1.25 -10.84 26.35
CA ALA A 26 -0.83 -9.52 26.80
C ALA A 26 0.69 -9.31 26.68
N ASP A 27 1.50 -10.35 26.91
CA ASP A 27 2.94 -10.33 26.70
C ASP A 27 3.31 -10.42 25.21
N ALA A 28 2.54 -11.15 24.39
CA ALA A 28 2.72 -11.15 22.93
C ALA A 28 2.44 -9.78 22.29
N GLN A 29 1.48 -9.00 22.82
CA GLN A 29 1.26 -7.60 22.41
C GLN A 29 2.35 -6.64 22.90
N LYS A 30 3.07 -6.95 23.98
CA LYS A 30 4.22 -6.18 24.46
C LYS A 30 5.53 -6.52 23.74
N ALA A 31 5.65 -7.75 23.22
CA ALA A 31 6.83 -8.25 22.52
C ALA A 31 6.84 -7.93 21.00
N ALA A 32 5.75 -7.37 20.46
CA ALA A 32 5.84 -6.60 19.22
C ALA A 32 6.71 -5.37 19.53
N THR A 33 8.02 -5.52 19.33
CA THR A 33 8.99 -4.44 19.31
C THR A 33 8.40 -3.30 18.50
N LYS A 34 7.93 -2.28 19.21
CA LYS A 34 7.92 -0.92 18.71
C LYS A 34 9.37 -0.68 18.32
N GLU A 35 9.70 -0.87 17.05
CA GLU A 35 10.75 -0.06 16.47
C GLU A 35 10.35 1.36 16.80
N LYS A 36 11.02 1.90 17.82
CA LYS A 36 11.07 3.31 18.10
C LYS A 36 11.30 3.95 16.73
N PRO A 37 10.48 4.91 16.27
CA PRO A 37 10.83 5.70 15.10
C PRO A 37 12.24 6.18 15.39
N THR A 38 13.23 5.63 14.67
CA THR A 38 14.59 6.16 14.70
C THR A 38 14.39 7.63 14.50
N ASP A 39 14.81 8.41 15.50
CA ASP A 39 14.56 9.84 15.58
C ASP A 39 14.60 10.39 14.17
N LEU A 40 13.42 10.68 13.60
CA LEU A 40 13.31 11.51 12.42
C LEU A 40 13.73 12.87 12.95
N LYS A 41 15.05 13.04 13.14
CA LYS A 41 15.69 14.35 13.12
C LYS A 41 15.05 15.00 11.92
N ALA A 42 14.24 16.02 12.19
CA ALA A 42 13.71 16.86 11.15
C ALA A 42 14.87 17.10 10.19
N ALA A 43 14.73 16.62 8.95
CA ALA A 43 15.77 16.75 7.96
C ALA A 43 16.23 18.21 8.02
N PRO A 44 17.55 18.49 8.08
CA PRO A 44 18.04 19.86 8.08
C PRO A 44 17.26 20.61 7.02
N LYS A 45 16.69 21.77 7.35
CA LYS A 45 16.03 22.61 6.34
C LYS A 45 17.05 22.83 5.23
N GLU A 46 16.98 22.02 4.17
CA GLU A 46 17.96 22.16 3.10
C GLU A 46 17.76 23.58 2.54
N THR A 47 18.82 24.27 2.21
CA THR A 47 18.66 25.53 1.49
C THR A 47 18.00 25.24 0.14
N LEU A 48 17.35 26.23 -0.45
CA LEU A 48 16.85 26.08 -1.83
C LEU A 48 17.97 25.55 -2.72
N ALA A 49 17.64 24.64 -3.62
CA ALA A 49 18.61 24.09 -4.56
C ALA A 49 19.08 25.20 -5.51
N ASP A 50 20.37 25.25 -5.82
CA ASP A 50 20.84 26.02 -6.96
C ASP A 50 20.47 25.26 -8.24
N VAL A 51 19.31 25.60 -8.82
CA VAL A 51 18.74 24.92 -9.98
C VAL A 51 19.70 24.92 -11.17
N LYS A 52 20.55 25.96 -11.32
CA LYS A 52 21.52 26.01 -12.42
C LYS A 52 22.55 24.89 -12.30
N SER A 53 23.05 24.62 -11.09
CA SER A 53 23.99 23.52 -10.85
C SER A 53 23.40 22.14 -11.22
N CYS A 54 22.09 21.96 -11.05
CA CYS A 54 21.42 20.72 -11.44
C CYS A 54 21.38 20.55 -12.98
N TYR A 55 21.23 21.65 -13.71
CA TYR A 55 21.13 21.66 -15.16
C TYR A 55 22.42 21.34 -15.89
N ASP A 56 23.56 21.50 -15.23
CA ASP A 56 24.86 21.18 -15.82
C ASP A 56 24.99 19.67 -16.11
N CYS A 57 24.33 18.81 -15.31
CA CYS A 57 24.29 17.36 -15.52
C CYS A 57 22.95 16.84 -16.08
N HIS A 58 21.87 17.59 -15.97
CA HIS A 58 20.52 17.19 -16.40
C HIS A 58 19.95 18.07 -17.52
N PRO A 59 20.51 18.02 -18.75
CA PRO A 59 20.13 18.91 -19.85
C PRO A 59 18.69 18.68 -20.34
N GLU A 60 18.20 17.44 -20.33
CA GLU A 60 16.81 17.13 -20.69
C GLU A 60 15.81 17.74 -19.70
N ILE A 61 16.13 17.68 -18.40
CA ILE A 61 15.32 18.30 -17.34
C ILE A 61 15.36 19.82 -17.44
N LYS A 62 16.52 20.41 -17.79
CA LYS A 62 16.64 21.84 -18.06
C LYS A 62 15.69 22.26 -19.18
N GLU A 63 15.71 21.54 -20.29
CA GLU A 63 14.86 21.86 -21.43
C GLU A 63 13.37 21.79 -21.06
N PHE A 64 12.95 20.75 -20.34
CA PHE A 64 11.57 20.58 -19.90
C PHE A 64 11.15 21.62 -18.85
N HIS A 65 11.93 21.79 -17.78
CA HIS A 65 11.59 22.64 -16.65
C HIS A 65 11.65 24.12 -17.00
N ALA A 66 12.74 24.58 -17.65
CA ALA A 66 12.93 26.00 -17.93
C ALA A 66 11.91 26.57 -18.94
N LYS A 67 11.39 25.72 -19.84
CA LYS A 67 10.34 26.11 -20.81
C LYS A 67 8.92 25.94 -20.24
N GLY A 68 8.76 25.18 -19.16
CA GLY A 68 7.46 24.82 -18.59
C GLY A 68 6.88 25.85 -17.62
N LYS A 69 5.62 25.65 -17.21
CA LYS A 69 4.95 26.50 -16.20
C LYS A 69 5.54 26.32 -14.78
N HIS A 70 6.30 25.25 -14.56
CA HIS A 70 7.04 25.01 -13.33
C HIS A 70 8.45 25.61 -13.32
N ALA A 71 8.83 26.45 -14.29
CA ALA A 71 10.16 27.08 -14.35
C ALA A 71 10.59 27.83 -13.06
N LYS A 72 9.63 28.24 -12.22
CA LYS A 72 9.88 28.91 -10.93
C LYS A 72 9.78 27.98 -9.71
N VAL A 73 9.41 26.71 -9.91
CA VAL A 73 9.32 25.71 -8.83
C VAL A 73 10.70 25.12 -8.61
N ASN A 74 11.25 25.30 -7.41
CA ASN A 74 12.58 24.80 -7.07
C ASN A 74 12.60 23.26 -6.98
N CYS A 75 13.72 22.63 -7.38
CA CYS A 75 13.90 21.17 -7.33
C CYS A 75 13.64 20.60 -5.93
N LYS A 76 13.97 21.35 -4.88
CA LYS A 76 13.75 20.97 -3.49
C LYS A 76 12.28 20.72 -3.14
N SER A 77 11.33 21.27 -3.90
CA SER A 77 9.90 21.02 -3.67
C SER A 77 9.54 19.53 -3.74
N CYS A 78 10.28 18.77 -4.57
CA CYS A 78 10.06 17.34 -4.78
C CYS A 78 11.31 16.48 -4.53
N HIS A 79 12.52 17.03 -4.54
CA HIS A 79 13.75 16.26 -4.34
C HIS A 79 14.42 16.58 -3.01
N GLU A 80 14.96 15.54 -2.36
CA GLU A 80 15.64 15.63 -1.07
C GLU A 80 17.02 14.95 -1.13
N GLY A 81 17.94 15.35 -0.25
CA GLY A 81 19.32 14.83 -0.24
C GLY A 81 20.18 15.41 -1.35
N LEU A 82 19.80 16.59 -1.86
CA LEU A 82 20.46 17.24 -3.00
C LEU A 82 21.91 17.61 -2.69
N ALA A 83 22.20 18.04 -1.47
CA ALA A 83 23.56 18.39 -1.06
C ALA A 83 24.51 17.18 -1.07
N LYS A 84 23.99 15.98 -0.79
CA LYS A 84 24.76 14.74 -0.87
C LYS A 84 24.98 14.35 -2.34
N HIS A 85 23.93 14.42 -3.16
CA HIS A 85 24.00 14.12 -4.59
C HIS A 85 24.98 15.03 -5.35
N LEU A 86 25.02 16.32 -5.02
CA LEU A 86 25.98 17.27 -5.64
C LEU A 86 27.45 16.96 -5.31
N LYS A 87 27.72 16.28 -4.19
CA LYS A 87 29.08 15.85 -3.80
C LYS A 87 29.43 14.48 -4.36
N ASP A 88 28.43 13.63 -4.58
CA ASP A 88 28.56 12.27 -5.06
C ASP A 88 27.34 11.93 -5.94
N ALA A 89 27.57 11.89 -7.25
CA ALA A 89 26.52 11.62 -8.23
C ALA A 89 25.87 10.23 -8.06
N GLU A 90 26.59 9.25 -7.49
CA GLU A 90 26.07 7.91 -7.21
C GLU A 90 25.10 7.90 -6.03
N SER A 91 25.20 8.89 -5.14
CA SER A 91 24.22 9.13 -4.09
C SER A 91 22.95 9.74 -4.67
N LYS A 92 22.09 8.90 -5.23
CA LYS A 92 20.82 9.29 -5.83
C LYS A 92 19.95 10.10 -4.83
N PRO A 93 19.37 11.23 -5.25
CA PRO A 93 18.45 11.98 -4.40
C PRO A 93 17.13 11.20 -4.22
N SER A 94 16.44 11.48 -3.11
CA SER A 94 15.07 11.03 -2.93
C SER A 94 14.13 11.89 -3.78
N THR A 95 13.05 11.30 -4.27
CA THR A 95 11.99 12.01 -5.01
C THR A 95 10.65 11.75 -4.32
N ARG A 96 9.96 12.83 -4.00
CA ARG A 96 8.59 12.81 -3.47
C ARG A 96 7.61 12.48 -4.58
N LEU A 97 6.84 11.41 -4.37
CA LEU A 97 5.80 10.93 -5.28
C LEU A 97 4.40 11.07 -4.66
N ASP A 98 4.32 11.55 -3.41
CA ASP A 98 3.07 11.82 -2.71
C ASP A 98 2.29 12.97 -3.35
N HIS A 99 0.96 12.85 -3.45
CA HIS A 99 0.10 13.86 -4.06
C HIS A 99 0.14 15.19 -3.28
N ALA A 100 0.33 15.12 -1.96
CA ALA A 100 0.50 16.29 -1.10
C ALA A 100 1.71 17.17 -1.49
N ALA A 101 2.73 16.66 -2.19
CA ALA A 101 3.81 17.47 -2.74
C ALA A 101 3.27 18.54 -3.71
N CYS A 102 2.32 18.17 -4.57
CA CYS A 102 1.63 19.05 -5.51
C CYS A 102 0.57 19.90 -4.79
N GLY A 103 -0.13 19.34 -3.81
CA GLY A 103 -1.19 20.00 -3.04
C GLY A 103 -0.74 21.26 -2.28
N LYS A 104 0.57 21.44 -2.02
CA LYS A 104 1.12 22.67 -1.43
C LYS A 104 0.86 23.92 -2.27
N CYS A 105 0.76 23.77 -3.59
CA CYS A 105 0.50 24.88 -4.52
C CYS A 105 -0.81 24.68 -5.30
N HIS A 106 -1.30 23.45 -5.42
CA HIS A 106 -2.50 23.07 -6.17
C HIS A 106 -3.56 22.48 -5.24
N LYS A 107 -3.97 23.27 -4.24
CA LYS A 107 -4.87 22.81 -3.17
C LYS A 107 -6.20 22.30 -3.71
N ASP A 108 -6.87 23.08 -4.56
CA ASP A 108 -8.21 22.73 -5.05
C ASP A 108 -8.21 21.45 -5.91
N GLN A 109 -7.17 21.27 -6.74
CA GLN A 109 -7.00 20.06 -7.54
C GLN A 109 -6.69 18.84 -6.67
N TYR A 110 -5.88 19.03 -5.63
CA TYR A 110 -5.56 17.97 -4.68
C TYR A 110 -6.79 17.56 -3.85
N GLU A 111 -7.50 18.53 -3.28
CA GLU A 111 -8.66 18.27 -2.41
C GLU A 111 -9.82 17.63 -3.19
N SER A 112 -10.09 18.08 -4.42
CA SER A 112 -11.10 17.45 -5.29
C SER A 112 -10.70 16.04 -5.74
N PHE A 113 -9.41 15.76 -5.95
CA PHE A 113 -8.94 14.42 -6.31
C PHE A 113 -9.12 13.40 -5.19
N ILE A 114 -8.87 13.79 -3.94
CA ILE A 114 -8.95 12.88 -2.79
C ILE A 114 -10.38 12.77 -2.22
N GLU A 115 -11.33 13.52 -2.77
CA GLU A 115 -12.72 13.51 -2.34
C GLU A 115 -13.38 12.14 -2.61
N VAL A 116 -14.17 11.69 -1.63
CA VAL A 116 -14.89 10.43 -1.73
C VAL A 116 -16.30 10.70 -2.21
N ASN A 117 -16.71 10.06 -3.30
CA ASN A 117 -18.11 10.03 -3.70
C ASN A 117 -18.86 8.99 -2.84
N PRO A 118 -19.74 9.40 -1.91
CA PRO A 118 -20.45 8.47 -1.03
C PRO A 118 -21.45 7.58 -1.77
N GLU A 119 -21.88 7.96 -2.97
CA GLU A 119 -22.79 7.15 -3.80
C GLU A 119 -22.06 5.96 -4.44
N SER A 120 -20.75 6.06 -4.63
CA SER A 120 -19.90 4.99 -5.14
C SER A 120 -19.48 4.05 -4.02
N LYS A 121 -20.38 3.14 -3.66
CA LYS A 121 -20.25 2.26 -2.49
C LYS A 121 -19.06 1.30 -2.61
N PRO A 122 -18.30 1.08 -1.53
CA PRO A 122 -17.22 0.09 -1.52
C PRO A 122 -17.76 -1.35 -1.52
N LYS A 123 -16.95 -2.29 -2.03
CA LYS A 123 -17.20 -3.73 -1.99
C LYS A 123 -18.59 -4.18 -2.51
N VAL A 124 -19.10 -3.49 -3.54
CA VAL A 124 -20.30 -3.92 -4.27
C VAL A 124 -19.92 -4.97 -5.31
N GLU A 125 -20.22 -6.24 -5.07
CA GLU A 125 -19.90 -7.34 -5.97
C GLU A 125 -20.72 -7.29 -7.28
N LYS A 126 -20.03 -7.41 -8.42
CA LYS A 126 -20.66 -7.39 -9.74
C LYS A 126 -21.42 -8.65 -10.09
N SER A 127 -21.03 -9.80 -9.53
CA SER A 127 -21.69 -11.11 -9.69
C SER A 127 -22.95 -11.25 -8.81
N THR A 128 -23.81 -10.24 -8.82
CA THR A 128 -25.07 -10.23 -8.04
C THR A 128 -26.26 -9.89 -8.93
N ALA A 129 -27.47 -10.29 -8.52
CA ALA A 129 -28.70 -10.04 -9.27
C ALA A 129 -29.02 -8.55 -9.48
N THR A 130 -28.45 -7.68 -8.64
CA THR A 130 -28.72 -6.23 -8.63
C THR A 130 -27.56 -5.38 -9.15
N SER A 131 -26.44 -6.00 -9.54
CA SER A 131 -25.29 -5.31 -10.10
C SER A 131 -25.13 -5.67 -11.59
N ARG A 132 -23.91 -5.62 -12.10
CA ARG A 132 -23.61 -5.54 -13.53
C ARG A 132 -23.71 -6.85 -14.27
N SER A 133 -23.53 -7.99 -13.61
CA SER A 133 -23.47 -9.28 -14.30
C SER A 133 -23.95 -10.43 -13.40
N PRO A 134 -25.26 -10.69 -13.33
CA PRO A 134 -25.85 -11.72 -12.45
C PRO A 134 -25.33 -13.15 -12.65
N LEU A 135 -24.82 -13.48 -13.85
CA LEU A 135 -24.32 -14.83 -14.19
C LEU A 135 -22.79 -14.87 -14.34
N PHE A 136 -22.07 -13.85 -13.84
CA PHE A 136 -20.63 -13.69 -14.05
C PHE A 136 -19.83 -14.91 -13.61
N ASP A 137 -20.15 -15.50 -12.46
CA ASP A 137 -19.44 -16.68 -11.94
C ASP A 137 -19.60 -17.94 -12.81
N ILE A 138 -20.69 -18.04 -13.58
CA ILE A 138 -20.89 -19.15 -14.52
C ILE A 138 -20.05 -18.90 -15.79
N ILE A 139 -20.11 -17.68 -16.31
CA ILE A 139 -19.49 -17.31 -17.59
C ILE A 139 -17.95 -17.23 -17.48
N MET A 140 -17.43 -16.79 -16.33
CA MET A 140 -16.01 -16.50 -16.16
C MET A 140 -15.23 -17.63 -15.50
N ARG A 141 -15.86 -18.72 -15.06
CA ARG A 141 -15.14 -19.82 -14.41
C ARG A 141 -14.18 -20.49 -15.43
N PRO A 142 -12.91 -20.78 -15.06
CA PRO A 142 -12.31 -20.72 -13.72
C PRO A 142 -11.51 -19.44 -13.40
N HIS A 143 -11.68 -18.35 -14.16
CA HIS A 143 -10.89 -17.12 -14.00
C HIS A 143 -10.96 -16.55 -12.57
N GLY A 144 -9.84 -15.98 -12.10
CA GLY A 144 -9.71 -15.47 -10.72
C GLY A 144 -10.66 -14.35 -10.35
N PHE A 145 -11.27 -13.69 -11.33
CA PHE A 145 -12.32 -12.67 -11.10
C PHE A 145 -13.59 -13.27 -10.47
N THR A 146 -13.80 -14.58 -10.54
CA THR A 146 -14.90 -15.29 -9.86
C THR A 146 -14.71 -15.44 -8.34
N ARG A 147 -13.71 -14.79 -7.75
CA ARG A 147 -13.51 -14.73 -6.29
C ARG A 147 -14.08 -13.47 -5.68
N GLU A 148 -13.76 -12.34 -6.30
CA GLU A 148 -14.35 -11.04 -6.01
C GLU A 148 -14.09 -10.14 -7.22
N HIS A 149 -15.12 -9.46 -7.70
CA HIS A 149 -15.03 -8.41 -8.70
C HIS A 149 -15.95 -7.25 -8.33
N GLY A 150 -15.50 -6.44 -7.37
CA GLY A 150 -16.19 -5.22 -6.98
C GLY A 150 -16.34 -4.18 -8.11
N GLU A 151 -17.43 -3.42 -8.04
CA GLU A 151 -17.59 -2.16 -8.77
C GLU A 151 -16.51 -1.14 -8.35
N PRO A 152 -16.10 -0.24 -9.26
CA PRO A 152 -15.13 0.80 -8.93
C PRO A 152 -15.72 1.84 -7.95
N ARG A 153 -14.83 2.47 -7.18
CA ARG A 153 -15.13 3.64 -6.33
C ARG A 153 -14.08 4.74 -6.54
N SER A 154 -14.11 5.79 -5.71
CA SER A 154 -13.17 6.93 -5.79
C SER A 154 -11.70 6.50 -5.89
N HIS A 155 -10.94 7.21 -6.74
CA HIS A 155 -9.56 6.90 -7.11
C HIS A 155 -8.58 6.78 -5.94
N VAL A 156 -8.80 7.54 -4.86
CA VAL A 156 -7.97 7.54 -3.65
C VAL A 156 -7.81 6.15 -3.03
N PHE A 157 -8.76 5.24 -3.28
CA PHE A 157 -8.72 3.87 -2.78
C PHE A 157 -8.12 2.85 -3.75
N SER A 158 -7.70 3.25 -4.94
CA SER A 158 -7.30 2.32 -6.01
C SER A 158 -6.21 1.32 -5.58
N VAL A 159 -5.14 1.78 -4.92
CA VAL A 159 -4.07 0.91 -4.41
C VAL A 159 -4.58 0.05 -3.25
N VAL A 160 -5.32 0.65 -2.30
CA VAL A 160 -5.90 -0.06 -1.14
C VAL A 160 -6.79 -1.21 -1.62
N ASP A 161 -7.69 -0.96 -2.55
CA ASP A 161 -8.62 -1.95 -3.09
C ASP A 161 -7.88 -3.02 -3.90
N GLN A 162 -6.84 -2.66 -4.66
CA GLN A 162 -6.00 -3.64 -5.36
C GLN A 162 -5.33 -4.61 -4.38
N LEU A 163 -4.89 -4.14 -3.22
CA LEU A 163 -4.26 -4.98 -2.20
C LEU A 163 -5.27 -5.80 -1.40
N LEU A 164 -6.45 -5.21 -1.13
CA LEU A 164 -7.48 -5.79 -0.27
C LEU A 164 -8.38 -6.82 -0.98
N VAL A 165 -8.56 -6.71 -2.30
CA VAL A 165 -9.50 -7.55 -3.03
C VAL A 165 -9.10 -9.02 -3.00
N ASP A 166 -10.06 -9.91 -2.75
CA ASP A 166 -9.85 -11.31 -2.42
C ASP A 166 -9.17 -12.09 -3.57
N ARG A 167 -9.27 -11.61 -4.81
CA ARG A 167 -8.62 -12.19 -5.98
C ARG A 167 -7.12 -11.86 -6.14
N ALA A 168 -6.59 -10.90 -5.38
CA ALA A 168 -5.27 -10.31 -5.68
C ALA A 168 -4.12 -10.95 -4.91
N PHE A 169 -4.16 -10.90 -3.58
CA PHE A 169 -3.07 -11.32 -2.70
C PHE A 169 -3.50 -12.45 -1.75
N GLY A 170 -4.51 -13.23 -2.11
CA GLY A 170 -4.98 -14.36 -1.30
C GLY A 170 -5.44 -13.98 0.11
N GLY A 171 -5.89 -12.74 0.32
CA GLY A 171 -6.27 -12.23 1.65
C GLY A 171 -5.11 -11.83 2.55
N ARG A 172 -3.88 -11.75 2.03
CA ARG A 172 -2.66 -11.38 2.78
C ARG A 172 -2.70 -9.98 3.39
N PHE A 173 -3.19 -9.01 2.62
CA PHE A 173 -3.36 -7.63 3.07
C PHE A 173 -4.81 -7.43 3.48
N GLN A 174 -5.01 -6.93 4.69
CA GLN A 174 -6.33 -6.73 5.28
C GLN A 174 -6.43 -5.32 5.84
N LEU A 175 -7.64 -4.80 5.98
CA LEU A 175 -7.85 -3.58 6.76
C LEU A 175 -7.37 -3.80 8.19
N LYS A 176 -6.79 -2.76 8.81
CA LYS A 176 -6.48 -2.79 10.25
C LYS A 176 -7.75 -3.08 11.05
N ASP A 177 -8.83 -2.39 10.67
CA ASP A 177 -10.20 -2.58 11.13
C ASP A 177 -11.19 -2.00 10.09
N TRP A 178 -12.47 -2.33 10.19
CA TRP A 178 -13.47 -1.94 9.19
C TRP A 178 -13.75 -0.43 9.10
N THR A 179 -13.41 0.37 10.12
CA THR A 179 -13.55 1.83 10.06
C THR A 179 -12.61 2.46 9.03
N LYS A 180 -11.54 1.74 8.66
CA LYS A 180 -10.56 2.17 7.65
C LYS A 180 -11.05 2.05 6.21
N LEU A 181 -12.19 1.41 5.97
CA LEU A 181 -12.70 1.20 4.60
C LEU A 181 -12.88 2.50 3.82
N ASN A 182 -13.29 3.58 4.50
CA ASN A 182 -13.53 4.90 3.90
C ASN A 182 -12.51 5.97 4.35
N ASP A 183 -11.37 5.57 4.94
CA ASP A 183 -10.33 6.49 5.40
C ASP A 183 -9.47 7.00 4.22
N ALA A 184 -10.01 7.95 3.45
CA ALA A 184 -9.36 8.50 2.26
C ALA A 184 -8.04 9.21 2.58
N LYS A 185 -7.98 9.94 3.70
CA LYS A 185 -6.75 10.63 4.13
C LYS A 185 -5.66 9.63 4.50
N GLY A 186 -6.01 8.54 5.18
CA GLY A 186 -5.09 7.45 5.44
C GLY A 186 -4.61 6.79 4.14
N ALA A 187 -5.54 6.44 3.25
CA ALA A 187 -5.25 5.80 1.97
C ALA A 187 -4.33 6.64 1.06
N GLU A 188 -4.54 7.96 0.98
CA GLU A 188 -3.69 8.88 0.21
C GLU A 188 -2.29 8.97 0.79
N LYS A 189 -2.16 9.12 2.11
CA LYS A 189 -0.87 9.27 2.78
C LYS A 189 -0.01 8.02 2.64
N SER A 190 -0.60 6.86 2.88
CA SER A 190 0.03 5.55 2.68
C SER A 190 -1.01 4.44 2.87
N VAL A 191 -1.00 3.45 1.98
CA VAL A 191 -1.85 2.26 2.14
C VAL A 191 -1.63 1.55 3.49
N TRP A 192 -0.45 1.68 4.10
CA TRP A 192 -0.11 1.07 5.39
C TRP A 192 -0.69 1.82 6.59
N GLU A 193 -1.27 2.99 6.41
CA GLU A 193 -2.07 3.65 7.45
C GLU A 193 -3.41 2.94 7.65
N VAL A 194 -3.95 2.32 6.59
CA VAL A 194 -5.28 1.68 6.56
C VAL A 194 -5.21 0.15 6.51
N LEU A 195 -4.16 -0.42 5.91
CA LEU A 195 -3.94 -1.87 5.78
C LEU A 195 -2.92 -2.39 6.80
N LYS A 196 -3.01 -3.70 7.05
CA LYS A 196 -1.99 -4.52 7.70
C LYS A 196 -1.60 -5.68 6.80
N ASP A 197 -0.37 -6.12 6.96
CA ASP A 197 0.18 -7.33 6.39
C ASP A 197 0.09 -8.45 7.42
N LEU A 198 -0.53 -9.57 7.08
CA LEU A 198 -0.70 -10.69 8.01
C LEU A 198 0.59 -11.49 8.27
N GLU A 199 1.60 -11.40 7.40
CA GLU A 199 2.85 -12.17 7.53
C GLU A 199 4.07 -11.36 7.03
N PRO A 200 4.42 -10.24 7.69
CA PRO A 200 5.41 -9.27 7.18
C PRO A 200 6.80 -9.85 6.93
N THR A 201 7.14 -10.97 7.58
CA THR A 201 8.44 -11.64 7.48
C THR A 201 8.64 -12.46 6.22
N THR A 202 7.57 -12.75 5.47
CA THR A 202 7.63 -13.54 4.23
C THR A 202 7.11 -12.76 3.03
N SER A 203 7.24 -13.31 1.81
CA SER A 203 6.83 -12.63 0.58
C SER A 203 6.15 -13.56 -0.43
N ASP A 204 5.81 -14.78 -0.03
CA ASP A 204 5.09 -15.70 -0.87
C ASP A 204 3.65 -15.23 -1.12
N GLN A 205 3.21 -15.37 -2.38
CA GLN A 205 1.81 -15.28 -2.76
C GLN A 205 1.14 -16.61 -2.39
N LYS A 206 0.30 -16.60 -1.36
CA LYS A 206 -0.51 -17.75 -0.94
C LYS A 206 -1.88 -17.29 -0.47
N ILE A 207 -2.79 -18.24 -0.30
CA ILE A 207 -4.10 -17.99 0.29
C ILE A 207 -3.97 -18.06 1.82
N PHE A 208 -4.42 -17.01 2.49
CA PHE A 208 -4.39 -16.85 3.94
C PHE A 208 -5.74 -17.26 4.54
N PRO A 209 -5.78 -18.01 5.66
CA PRO A 209 -7.02 -18.26 6.39
C PRO A 209 -7.71 -16.94 6.81
N PRO A 210 -9.06 -16.86 6.84
CA PRO A 210 -10.03 -17.95 6.62
C PRO A 210 -10.36 -18.19 5.13
N TYR A 211 -9.67 -17.54 4.20
CA TYR A 211 -9.94 -17.70 2.78
C TYR A 211 -9.56 -19.10 2.28
N THR A 212 -10.21 -19.50 1.19
CA THR A 212 -10.01 -20.79 0.52
C THR A 212 -9.75 -20.57 -0.97
N PRO A 213 -9.29 -21.58 -1.72
CA PRO A 213 -9.21 -21.51 -3.17
C PRO A 213 -10.52 -21.20 -3.88
N ARG A 214 -11.66 -21.27 -3.17
CA ARG A 214 -13.00 -20.94 -3.68
C ARG A 214 -13.39 -19.48 -3.44
N THR A 215 -12.78 -18.81 -2.45
CA THR A 215 -13.13 -17.44 -2.04
C THR A 215 -12.00 -16.43 -2.26
N ALA A 216 -10.76 -16.87 -2.48
CA ALA A 216 -9.65 -16.00 -2.80
C ALA A 216 -8.76 -16.56 -3.92
N PHE A 217 -7.89 -15.70 -4.45
CA PHE A 217 -6.88 -16.05 -5.44
C PHE A 217 -5.65 -15.14 -5.32
N THR A 218 -4.56 -15.52 -5.98
CA THR A 218 -3.26 -14.80 -5.96
C THR A 218 -2.94 -14.21 -7.33
N ALA A 219 -3.91 -13.51 -7.95
CA ALA A 219 -3.79 -13.02 -9.32
C ALA A 219 -2.85 -11.83 -9.50
N ALA A 220 -2.55 -11.09 -8.42
CA ALA A 220 -1.75 -9.88 -8.52
C ALA A 220 -0.33 -10.22 -8.99
N ASN A 221 0.19 -9.37 -9.87
CA ASN A 221 1.56 -9.40 -10.34
C ASN A 221 2.08 -7.95 -10.47
N PRO A 222 3.38 -7.73 -10.68
CA PRO A 222 3.97 -6.39 -10.72
C PRO A 222 3.30 -5.42 -11.71
N VAL A 223 2.82 -5.92 -12.86
CA VAL A 223 2.17 -5.08 -13.89
C VAL A 223 0.88 -4.45 -13.37
N CYS A 224 0.14 -5.14 -12.50
CA CYS A 224 -1.10 -4.64 -11.94
C CYS A 224 -0.93 -3.29 -11.23
N LEU A 225 0.21 -3.07 -10.58
CA LEU A 225 0.50 -1.88 -9.78
C LEU A 225 0.70 -0.64 -10.64
N SER A 226 1.15 -0.77 -11.90
CA SER A 226 1.35 0.37 -12.81
C SER A 226 0.06 1.13 -13.16
N CYS A 227 -1.10 0.49 -13.02
CA CYS A 227 -2.42 1.14 -13.16
C CYS A 227 -3.03 1.55 -11.81
N LYS A 228 -2.24 1.60 -10.74
CA LYS A 228 -2.70 1.92 -9.37
C LYS A 228 -1.81 2.99 -8.74
N THR A 229 -0.49 2.85 -8.90
CA THR A 229 0.51 3.81 -8.46
C THR A 229 1.63 3.92 -9.49
N GLN A 230 2.40 5.00 -9.38
CA GLN A 230 3.68 5.20 -10.07
C GLN A 230 4.80 5.51 -9.05
N ASP A 231 4.65 5.09 -7.79
CA ASP A 231 5.70 5.22 -6.79
C ASP A 231 6.99 4.47 -7.19
N HIS A 232 6.85 3.48 -8.07
CA HIS A 232 7.95 2.73 -8.69
C HIS A 232 8.49 3.35 -9.99
N ILE A 233 8.10 4.57 -10.39
CA ILE A 233 8.48 5.16 -11.70
C ILE A 233 9.99 5.23 -11.95
N LEU A 234 10.80 5.47 -10.90
CA LEU A 234 12.27 5.48 -10.99
C LEU A 234 12.92 4.12 -10.70
N LYS A 235 12.09 3.10 -10.42
CA LYS A 235 12.47 1.75 -9.99
C LYS A 235 12.06 0.68 -11.02
N TRP A 236 11.35 1.06 -12.08
CA TRP A 236 10.76 0.17 -13.09
C TRP A 236 11.16 0.62 -14.48
N ALA A 237 11.77 -0.28 -15.25
CA ALA A 237 12.11 0.00 -16.64
C ALA A 237 10.86 0.11 -17.51
N TYR A 238 10.96 0.79 -18.65
CA TYR A 238 9.86 0.84 -19.62
C TYR A 238 9.35 -0.58 -19.93
N MET A 239 8.02 -0.74 -19.95
CA MET A 239 7.30 -2.03 -20.05
C MET A 239 7.54 -3.06 -18.93
N GLY A 240 8.45 -2.81 -17.98
CA GLY A 240 8.84 -3.76 -16.95
C GLY A 240 9.82 -4.82 -17.42
N ASP A 241 10.61 -4.52 -18.45
CA ASP A 241 11.68 -5.39 -18.89
C ASP A 241 12.80 -5.47 -17.84
N LYS A 242 13.52 -6.59 -17.81
CA LYS A 242 14.68 -6.74 -16.93
C LYS A 242 15.72 -5.68 -17.28
N ASN A 243 16.17 -4.95 -16.26
CA ASN A 243 17.21 -3.95 -16.41
C ASN A 243 18.05 -3.90 -15.12
N PRO A 244 19.39 -3.92 -15.20
CA PRO A 244 20.26 -3.82 -14.02
C PRO A 244 20.03 -2.57 -13.16
N LYS A 245 19.45 -1.51 -13.74
CA LYS A 245 19.13 -0.25 -13.05
C LYS A 245 17.71 -0.21 -12.48
N ALA A 246 16.84 -1.17 -12.81
CA ALA A 246 15.49 -1.27 -12.28
C ALA A 246 15.48 -2.20 -11.06
N LYS A 247 14.80 -1.78 -9.99
CA LYS A 247 14.57 -2.61 -8.81
C LYS A 247 13.47 -3.64 -9.07
N TRP A 248 12.47 -3.24 -9.86
CA TRP A 248 11.27 -4.02 -10.15
C TRP A 248 11.10 -4.26 -11.65
N ASP A 249 10.61 -5.44 -11.99
CA ASP A 249 10.27 -5.89 -13.34
C ASP A 249 9.04 -6.82 -13.29
N ARG A 250 8.54 -7.26 -14.46
CA ARG A 250 7.34 -8.12 -14.56
C ARG A 250 7.44 -9.45 -13.80
N THR A 251 8.65 -9.93 -13.52
CA THR A 251 8.96 -11.20 -12.85
C THR A 251 9.26 -11.03 -11.36
N SER A 252 9.24 -9.80 -10.86
CA SER A 252 9.50 -9.49 -9.46
C SER A 252 8.46 -10.08 -8.51
N ASN A 253 8.88 -10.30 -7.27
CA ASN A 253 7.95 -10.69 -6.22
C ASN A 253 6.99 -9.53 -5.93
N VAL A 254 5.72 -9.70 -6.31
CA VAL A 254 4.70 -8.66 -6.19
C VAL A 254 4.40 -8.26 -4.74
N VAL A 255 4.58 -9.16 -3.76
CA VAL A 255 4.38 -8.84 -2.34
C VAL A 255 5.46 -7.89 -1.86
N GLN A 256 6.71 -8.11 -2.26
CA GLN A 256 7.81 -7.19 -1.95
C GLN A 256 7.60 -5.84 -2.65
N MET A 257 7.21 -5.87 -3.92
CA MET A 257 6.92 -4.64 -4.67
C MET A 257 5.75 -3.86 -4.06
N ALA A 258 4.71 -4.53 -3.58
CA ALA A 258 3.57 -3.87 -2.94
C ALA A 258 3.96 -3.08 -1.68
N ARG A 259 5.00 -3.53 -0.96
CA ARG A 259 5.52 -2.93 0.30
C ARG A 259 6.45 -1.75 0.10
N ASP A 260 7.06 -1.63 -1.08
CA ASP A 260 8.10 -0.65 -1.39
C ASP A 260 7.55 0.70 -1.88
#